data_AF-A0AA35L8H6-F1
#
_entry.id   AF-A0AA35L8H6-F1
#
_cell.length_a   1.000
_cell.length_b   1.000
_cell.length_c   1.000
_cell.angle_alpha   90.00
_cell.angle_beta   90.00
_cell.angle_gamma   90.00
#
_symmetry.space_group_name_H-M   'P 1'
#
loop_
_entity.id
_entity.type
_entity.pdbx_description
1 polymer ?
#
loop_
_entity_poly.entity_id
_entity_poly.type
_entity_poly.pdbx_seq_one_letter_code
_entity_poly.pdbx_strand_id
1 'polypeptide(L)'
;VFSISTQFTILFFPLKLQPFLRNILFNNSAGDTVFFNEKRELEGGFDIINWVTFPNKSFLRVKVGKMDPQAPLGSDFSIDEKIIIWHQSFNQVGPNC
;
A
#
# COMPACT_ATOMS: atom_id res chain seq x y z
N VAL A 1 17.72 21.85 -48.85
CA VAL A 1 16.60 21.25 -48.09
C VAL A 1 17.18 20.69 -46.80
N PHE A 2 17.13 21.46 -45.72
CA PHE A 2 17.48 20.96 -44.39
C PHE A 2 16.18 20.64 -43.67
N SER A 3 16.02 19.40 -43.21
CA SER A 3 15.05 19.07 -42.19
C SER A 3 15.66 17.99 -41.30
N ILE A 4 16.12 18.41 -40.12
CA ILE A 4 16.41 17.51 -39.01
C ILE A 4 15.16 17.58 -38.14
N SER A 5 14.29 16.59 -38.29
CA SER A 5 13.16 16.42 -37.38
C SER A 5 13.64 15.68 -36.13
N THR A 6 14.13 16.43 -35.15
CA THR A 6 14.19 15.95 -33.77
C THR A 6 12.92 16.40 -33.05
N GLN A 7 11.94 15.50 -32.92
CA GLN A 7 10.86 15.68 -31.96
C GLN A 7 10.79 14.51 -30.98
N PHE A 8 11.26 14.80 -29.77
CA PHE A 8 10.67 14.42 -28.49
C PHE A 8 10.32 12.94 -28.27
N THR A 9 11.34 12.12 -28.13
CA THR A 9 11.29 11.08 -27.09
C THR A 9 12.01 11.65 -25.88
N ILE A 10 11.27 12.01 -24.83
CA ILE A 10 11.86 12.23 -23.52
C ILE A 10 12.47 10.89 -23.13
N LEU A 11 13.77 10.74 -23.39
CA LEU A 11 14.56 9.61 -22.94
C LEU A 11 14.46 9.64 -21.41
N PHE A 12 13.62 8.77 -20.85
CA PHE A 12 13.41 8.62 -19.43
C PHE A 12 14.73 8.06 -18.86
N PHE A 13 15.70 8.95 -18.63
CA PHE A 13 16.99 8.58 -18.08
C PHE A 13 16.79 8.36 -16.58
N PRO A 14 16.86 7.12 -16.07
CA PRO A 14 16.65 6.85 -14.64
C PRO A 14 17.62 7.66 -13.76
N LEU A 15 18.83 7.95 -14.27
CA LEU A 15 19.81 8.80 -13.58
C LEU A 15 19.34 10.24 -13.33
N LYS A 16 18.47 10.82 -14.18
CA LYS A 16 17.95 12.18 -13.96
C LYS A 16 16.89 12.21 -12.85
N LEU A 17 16.20 11.10 -12.61
CA LEU A 17 15.18 10.99 -11.56
C LEU A 17 15.77 10.71 -10.19
N GLN A 18 16.92 10.03 -10.13
CA GLN A 18 17.54 9.60 -8.88
C GLN A 18 17.72 10.71 -7.82
N PRO A 19 18.10 11.95 -8.17
CA PRO A 19 18.16 13.05 -7.21
C PRO A 19 16.79 13.47 -6.65
N PHE A 20 15.74 13.39 -7.48
CA PHE A 20 14.38 13.77 -7.09
C PHE A 20 13.71 12.70 -6.24
N LEU A 21 14.04 11.42 -6.46
CA LEU A 21 13.53 10.30 -5.66
C LEU A 21 14.04 10.32 -4.21
N ARG A 22 15.08 11.11 -3.91
CA ARG A 22 15.69 11.17 -2.58
C ARG A 22 14.83 11.91 -1.55
N ASN A 23 14.07 12.92 -1.97
CA ASN A 23 13.31 13.81 -1.07
C ASN A 23 11.84 13.87 -1.49
N ILE A 24 11.22 12.70 -1.65
CA ILE A 24 9.80 12.62 -1.98
C ILE A 24 8.98 12.78 -0.71
N LEU A 25 8.10 13.76 -0.71
CA LEU A 25 7.04 13.96 0.27
C LEU A 25 5.81 14.45 -0.47
N PHE A 26 4.80 13.59 -0.60
CA PHE A 26 3.54 13.95 -1.25
C PHE A 26 2.37 13.20 -0.64
N ASN A 27 1.16 13.74 -0.79
CA ASN A 27 -0.05 13.02 -0.42
C ASN A 27 -0.56 12.23 -1.62
N ASN A 28 -0.83 10.94 -1.44
CA ASN A 28 -1.45 10.11 -2.47
C ASN A 28 -2.96 10.44 -2.60
N SER A 29 -3.64 9.86 -3.59
CA SER A 29 -5.09 10.07 -3.79
C SER A 29 -5.96 9.45 -2.69
N ALA A 30 -5.40 8.57 -1.85
CA ALA A 30 -6.07 8.03 -0.67
C ALA A 30 -5.94 8.96 0.56
N GLY A 31 -5.13 10.02 0.48
CA GLY A 31 -4.89 10.98 1.55
C GLY A 31 -3.67 10.67 2.43
N ASP A 32 -2.92 9.62 2.12
CA ASP A 32 -1.73 9.24 2.90
C ASP A 32 -0.51 10.05 2.48
N THR A 33 0.29 10.46 3.46
CA THR A 33 1.60 11.06 3.22
C THR A 33 2.62 9.98 2.87
N VAL A 34 3.24 10.11 1.71
CA VAL A 34 4.22 9.18 1.16
C VAL A 34 5.61 9.81 1.22
N PHE A 35 6.54 9.14 1.90
CA PHE A 35 7.94 9.53 1.98
C PHE A 35 8.89 8.33 2.07
N PHE A 36 10.16 8.55 1.76
CA PHE A 36 11.23 7.57 1.94
C PHE A 36 12.04 7.90 3.19
N ASN A 37 12.38 6.88 3.96
CA ASN A 37 13.26 7.02 5.13
C ASN A 37 14.73 7.17 4.71
N GLU A 38 15.62 7.33 5.69
CA GLU A 38 17.07 7.48 5.44
C GLU A 38 17.70 6.30 4.70
N LYS A 39 17.12 5.09 4.86
CA LYS A 39 17.52 3.87 4.17
C LYS A 39 16.91 3.73 2.77
N ARG A 40 16.13 4.72 2.32
CA ARG A 40 15.37 4.73 1.05
C ARG A 40 14.25 3.69 1.00
N GLU A 41 13.72 3.32 2.15
CA GLU A 41 12.57 2.44 2.29
C GLU A 41 11.29 3.29 2.40
N LEU A 42 10.19 2.78 1.86
CA LEU A 42 8.90 3.42 1.94
C LEU A 42 8.31 3.19 3.34
N GLU A 43 8.13 4.25 4.12
CA GLU A 43 7.53 4.17 5.47
C GLU A 43 6.04 4.56 5.45
N GLY A 44 5.28 3.88 4.60
CA GLY A 44 3.82 4.02 4.57
C GLY A 44 3.12 3.08 5.56
N GLY A 45 1.96 3.49 6.06
CA GLY A 45 1.04 2.58 6.73
C GLY A 45 0.46 1.56 5.75
N PHE A 46 0.10 0.38 6.25
CA PHE A 46 -0.48 -0.70 5.47
C PHE A 46 -1.87 -1.06 6.00
N ASP A 47 -2.82 -1.24 5.09
CA ASP A 47 -4.14 -1.77 5.43
C ASP A 47 -4.11 -3.31 5.47
N ILE A 48 -4.67 -3.88 6.54
CA ILE A 48 -4.85 -5.33 6.65
C ILE A 48 -6.21 -5.66 6.04
N ILE A 49 -6.21 -6.44 4.96
CA ILE A 49 -7.39 -6.78 4.18
C ILE A 49 -7.70 -8.26 4.33
N ASN A 50 -8.92 -8.58 4.77
CA ASN A 50 -9.49 -9.92 4.69
C ASN A 50 -10.13 -10.14 3.31
N TRP A 51 -9.78 -11.24 2.66
CA TRP A 51 -10.33 -11.64 1.35
C TRP A 51 -11.41 -12.70 1.54
N VAL A 52 -12.67 -12.30 1.38
CA VAL A 52 -13.80 -13.20 1.48
C VAL A 52 -14.12 -13.74 0.10
N THR A 53 -13.89 -15.03 -0.12
CA THR A 53 -14.17 -15.70 -1.39
C THR A 53 -15.60 -16.27 -1.38
N PHE A 54 -16.31 -16.10 -2.49
CA PHE A 54 -17.67 -16.61 -2.66
C PHE A 54 -17.67 -17.81 -3.62
N PRO A 55 -18.68 -18.70 -3.55
CA PRO A 55 -18.79 -19.87 -4.44
C PRO A 55 -18.84 -19.51 -5.94
N ASN A 56 -19.26 -18.29 -6.27
CA ASN A 56 -19.27 -17.75 -7.64
C ASN A 56 -17.88 -17.26 -8.11
N LYS A 57 -16.80 -17.60 -7.39
CA LYS A 57 -15.41 -17.18 -7.65
C LYS A 57 -15.17 -15.67 -7.53
N SER A 58 -16.14 -14.90 -7.04
CA SER A 58 -15.92 -13.50 -6.69
C SER A 58 -15.27 -13.38 -5.31
N PHE A 59 -14.70 -12.21 -5.03
CA PHE A 59 -14.09 -11.91 -3.75
C PHE A 59 -14.48 -10.51 -3.27
N LEU A 60 -14.67 -10.39 -1.96
CA LEU A 60 -14.82 -9.11 -1.28
C LEU A 60 -13.56 -8.84 -0.46
N ARG A 61 -13.04 -7.61 -0.58
CA ARG A 61 -11.91 -7.12 0.23
C ARG A 61 -12.48 -6.28 1.36
N VAL A 62 -12.32 -6.76 2.59
CA VAL A 62 -12.77 -6.07 3.80
C VAL A 62 -11.53 -5.61 4.57
N LYS A 63 -11.41 -4.31 4.84
CA LYS A 63 -10.35 -3.80 5.73
C LYS A 63 -10.67 -4.23 7.15
N VAL A 64 -9.80 -5.03 7.75
CA VAL A 64 -9.95 -5.55 9.11
C VAL A 64 -8.96 -4.94 10.10
N GLY A 65 -8.02 -4.14 9.61
CA GLY A 65 -7.00 -3.56 10.46
C GLY A 65 -6.05 -2.67 9.68
N LYS A 66 -4.99 -2.24 10.37
CA LYS A 66 -3.89 -1.48 9.81
C LYS A 66 -2.59 -1.73 10.58
N MET A 67 -1.48 -1.52 9.89
CA MET A 67 -0.14 -1.45 10.46
C MET A 67 0.43 -0.07 10.14
N ASP A 68 0.95 0.62 11.15
CA ASP A 68 1.54 1.96 11.00
C ASP A 68 2.95 1.96 11.63
N PRO A 69 4.01 1.89 10.81
CA PRO A 69 5.39 1.92 11.30
C PRO A 69 5.76 3.17 12.10
N GLN A 70 4.99 4.26 11.97
CA GLN A 70 5.22 5.53 12.66
C GLN A 70 4.46 5.64 13.99
N ALA A 71 3.55 4.71 14.28
CA ALA A 71 2.79 4.76 15.51
C ALA A 71 3.65 4.30 16.71
N PRO A 72 3.34 4.77 17.93
CA PRO A 72 3.99 4.30 19.14
C PRO A 72 3.94 2.77 19.27
N LEU A 73 4.98 2.20 19.89
CA LEU A 73 5.08 0.76 20.16
C LEU A 73 3.80 0.25 20.84
N GLY A 74 3.17 -0.77 20.25
CA GLY A 74 1.91 -1.35 20.72
C GLY A 74 0.65 -0.74 20.11
N SER A 75 0.79 0.31 19.29
CA SER A 75 -0.27 0.89 18.44
C SER A 75 0.09 0.89 16.95
N ASP A 76 1.28 0.38 16.63
CA ASP A 76 1.81 0.10 15.30
C ASP A 76 1.07 -1.01 14.57
N PHE A 77 0.30 -1.82 15.31
CA PHE A 77 -0.54 -2.86 14.75
C PHE A 77 -1.94 -2.83 15.38
N SER A 78 -2.97 -2.88 14.55
CA SER A 78 -4.36 -2.99 15.00
C SER A 78 -5.16 -3.91 14.08
N ILE A 79 -5.93 -4.80 14.68
CA ILE A 79 -6.85 -5.71 13.99
C ILE A 79 -8.15 -5.80 14.78
N ASP A 80 -9.27 -5.70 14.08
CA ASP A 80 -10.59 -5.94 14.65
C ASP A 80 -11.04 -7.35 14.26
N GLU A 81 -10.90 -8.28 15.20
CA GLU A 81 -11.24 -9.69 15.00
C GLU A 81 -12.74 -9.90 14.76
N LYS A 82 -13.60 -8.97 15.20
CA LYS A 82 -15.06 -9.10 15.09
C LYS A 82 -15.56 -8.96 13.66
N ILE A 83 -14.80 -8.27 12.81
CA ILE A 83 -15.13 -8.04 11.40
C ILE A 83 -14.41 -9.02 10.46
N ILE A 84 -13.55 -9.90 10.99
CA ILE A 84 -12.93 -10.96 10.21
C ILE A 84 -13.97 -12.03 9.91
N ILE A 85 -14.16 -12.30 8.62
CA ILE A 85 -15.00 -13.39 8.13
C ILE A 85 -14.07 -14.55 7.79
N TRP A 86 -14.12 -15.60 8.60
CA TRP A 86 -13.38 -16.83 8.40
C TRP A 86 -14.06 -17.70 7.36
N HIS A 87 -13.30 -18.28 6.44
CA HIS A 87 -13.83 -19.28 5.51
C HIS A 87 -14.27 -20.52 6.29
N GLN A 88 -15.38 -21.14 5.89
CA GLN A 88 -16.00 -22.27 6.60
C GLN A 88 -15.09 -23.50 6.75
N SER A 89 -14.05 -23.61 5.92
CA SER A 89 -13.05 -24.68 6.01
C SER A 89 -11.99 -24.43 7.09
N PHE A 90 -11.85 -23.19 7.58
CA PHE A 90 -11.00 -22.92 8.74
C PHE A 90 -11.79 -23.27 9.99
N ASN A 91 -11.29 -24.22 10.79
CA ASN A 91 -11.87 -24.61 12.07
C ASN A 91 -11.65 -23.53 13.16
N GLN A 92 -11.74 -22.25 12.80
CA GLN A 92 -11.65 -21.12 13.72
C GLN A 92 -13.04 -20.54 13.92
N VAL A 93 -13.59 -20.77 15.11
CA VAL A 93 -14.68 -19.97 15.67
C VAL A 93 -14.08 -18.62 16.06
N GLY A 94 -14.72 -17.51 15.65
CA GLY A 94 -14.33 -16.17 16.07
C GLY A 94 -14.25 -16.06 17.61
N PRO A 95 -13.50 -15.09 18.17
CA PRO A 95 -13.38 -14.95 19.62
C PRO A 95 -14.79 -14.84 20.21
N ASN A 96 -15.19 -15.86 20.99
CA ASN A 96 -16.44 -15.82 21.74
C ASN A 96 -16.34 -14.64 22.71
N CYS A 97 -17.28 -13.69 22.57
CA CYS A 97 -17.40 -12.52 23.42
C CYS A 97 -17.75 -12.89 24.86
#